data_AF-A0A1I6TGJ8-F1
#
_entry.id   AF-A0A1I6TGJ8-F1
#
_cell.length_a   1.000
_cell.length_b   1.000
_cell.length_c   1.000
_cell.angle_alpha   90.00
_cell.angle_beta   90.00
_cell.angle_gamma   90.00
#
_symmetry.space_group_name_H-M   'P 1'
#
loop_
_entity.id
_entity.type
_entity.pdbx_description
1 polymer ?
#
loop_
_entity_poly.entity_id
_entity_poly.type
_entity_poly.pdbx_seq_one_letter_code
_entity_poly.pdbx_strand_id
1 'polypeptide(L)'
;MAMEADGVAGRIENREQAEDRRVRVERRGRDRRKPGTRVNREAPMRSLMKMLGAYGVGLMAAVLALTLLASELVGVGVPVTALAFEAAAMGAAILLLALGSLEQRLIEIRLELMMLNGGRREADRRGGERRGGPEDRRGG
;
A
#
# COMPACT_ATOMS: atom_id res chain seq x y z
N MET A 1 43.66 16.82 -46.12
CA MET A 1 42.52 17.29 -45.29
C MET A 1 41.61 16.10 -44.89
N ALA A 2 42.17 15.07 -44.26
CA ALA A 2 41.39 13.90 -43.78
C ALA A 2 41.58 13.66 -42.26
N MET A 3 42.65 14.21 -41.65
CA MET A 3 42.96 14.00 -40.23
C MET A 3 42.18 14.88 -39.25
N GLU A 4 41.49 15.94 -39.70
CA GLU A 4 40.66 16.77 -38.81
C GLU A 4 39.22 16.27 -38.69
N ALA A 5 38.76 15.41 -39.61
CA ALA A 5 37.40 14.87 -39.60
C ALA A 5 37.22 13.80 -38.51
N ASP A 6 38.20 12.91 -38.33
CA ASP A 6 38.15 11.83 -37.33
C ASP A 6 38.20 12.36 -35.89
N GLY A 7 38.91 13.47 -35.66
CA GLY A 7 39.01 14.12 -34.33
C GLY A 7 37.74 14.88 -33.91
N VAL A 8 36.86 15.22 -34.86
CA VAL A 8 35.57 15.85 -34.59
C VAL A 8 34.48 14.79 -34.40
N ALA A 9 34.49 13.71 -35.20
CA ALA A 9 33.56 12.60 -35.08
C ALA A 9 33.61 11.93 -33.69
N GLY A 10 34.82 11.62 -33.19
CA GLY A 10 34.98 11.03 -31.85
C GLY A 10 34.61 11.97 -30.69
N ARG A 11 34.55 13.29 -30.93
CA ARG A 11 34.12 14.27 -29.93
C ARG A 11 32.60 14.41 -29.85
N ILE A 12 31.90 14.14 -30.96
CA ILE A 12 30.43 14.14 -31.04
C ILE A 12 29.87 12.86 -30.42
N GLU A 13 30.42 11.68 -30.74
CA GLU A 13 29.98 10.41 -30.14
C GLU A 13 30.13 10.38 -28.61
N ASN A 14 31.22 10.94 -28.07
CA ASN A 14 31.43 11.03 -26.62
C ASN A 14 30.44 11.99 -25.94
N ARG A 15 29.99 13.03 -26.65
CA ARG A 15 28.99 13.98 -26.15
C ARG A 15 27.59 13.36 -26.16
N GLU A 16 27.23 12.66 -27.23
CA GLU A 16 25.96 11.94 -27.35
C GLU A 16 25.85 10.81 -26.31
N GLN A 17 26.90 10.02 -26.09
CA GLN A 17 26.91 8.99 -25.03
C GLN A 17 26.81 9.58 -23.61
N ALA A 18 27.39 10.77 -23.38
CA ALA A 18 27.28 11.47 -22.10
C ALA A 18 25.87 12.08 -21.90
N GLU A 19 25.25 12.58 -22.96
CA GLU A 19 23.87 13.08 -22.95
C GLU A 19 22.87 11.93 -22.72
N ASP A 20 23.03 10.79 -23.38
CA ASP A 20 22.22 9.59 -23.16
C ASP A 20 22.35 9.03 -21.73
N ARG A 21 23.56 9.05 -21.15
CA ARG A 21 23.75 8.69 -19.73
C ARG A 21 23.03 9.66 -18.80
N ARG A 22 23.09 10.98 -19.06
CA ARG A 22 22.41 12.00 -18.24
C ARG A 22 20.89 11.85 -18.31
N VAL A 23 20.32 11.64 -19.50
CA VAL A 23 18.88 11.42 -19.70
C VAL A 23 18.40 10.14 -19.01
N ARG A 24 19.19 9.07 -19.01
CA ARG A 24 18.84 7.80 -18.34
C ARG A 24 18.84 7.91 -16.82
N VAL A 25 19.74 8.71 -16.25
CA VAL A 25 19.79 9.00 -14.81
C VAL A 25 18.66 9.95 -14.38
N GLU A 26 18.34 10.96 -15.19
CA GLU A 26 17.18 11.84 -14.94
C GLU A 26 15.85 11.07 -15.01
N ARG A 27 15.66 10.16 -15.97
CA ARG A 27 14.43 9.34 -16.04
C ARG A 27 14.29 8.41 -14.82
N ARG A 28 15.36 7.73 -14.38
CA ARG A 28 15.36 6.92 -13.15
C ARG A 28 15.13 7.75 -11.88
N GLY A 29 15.63 8.99 -11.83
CA GLY A 29 15.41 9.92 -10.73
C GLY A 29 14.00 10.53 -10.71
N ARG A 30 13.38 10.72 -11.89
CA ARG A 30 12.07 11.35 -12.07
C ARG A 30 10.91 10.39 -11.76
N ASP A 31 11.06 9.09 -12.00
CA ASP A 31 10.04 8.10 -11.59
C ASP A 31 9.95 7.90 -10.07
N ARG A 32 11.03 8.17 -9.32
CA ARG A 32 11.01 8.27 -7.85
C ARG A 32 10.32 9.54 -7.33
N ARG A 33 10.04 10.51 -8.21
CA ARG A 33 9.47 11.83 -7.90
C ARG A 33 8.03 12.02 -8.40
N LYS A 34 7.36 10.96 -8.87
CA LYS A 34 5.92 11.05 -9.19
C LYS A 34 5.09 10.92 -7.91
N PRO A 35 4.22 11.90 -7.58
CA PRO A 35 3.22 11.73 -6.53
C PRO A 35 2.30 10.59 -6.99
N GLY A 36 2.40 9.43 -6.33
CA GLY A 36 1.68 8.21 -6.73
C GLY A 36 2.52 6.93 -6.80
N THR A 37 3.86 7.01 -6.84
CA THR A 37 4.76 5.84 -6.76
C THR A 37 5.23 5.50 -5.34
N ARG A 38 4.81 6.27 -4.32
CA ARG A 38 5.18 6.07 -2.89
C ARG A 38 4.20 5.20 -2.10
N VAL A 39 2.99 4.99 -2.63
CA VAL A 39 2.05 4.02 -2.07
C VAL A 39 2.47 2.66 -2.62
N ASN A 40 2.92 1.76 -1.75
CA ASN A 40 3.22 0.41 -2.18
C ASN A 40 1.94 -0.20 -2.75
N ARG A 41 1.87 -0.40 -4.08
CA ARG A 41 0.69 -0.97 -4.74
C ARG A 41 0.40 -2.39 -4.31
N GLU A 42 1.40 -3.07 -3.76
CA GLU A 42 1.29 -4.43 -3.22
C GLU A 42 0.84 -4.44 -1.75
N ALA A 43 0.66 -3.27 -1.11
CA ALA A 43 0.15 -3.24 0.25
C ALA A 43 -1.31 -3.74 0.26
N PRO A 44 -1.62 -4.80 1.03
CA PRO A 44 -2.97 -5.34 1.09
C PRO A 44 -3.91 -4.27 1.66
N MET A 45 -4.96 -3.93 0.91
CA MET A 45 -5.94 -2.91 1.30
C MET A 45 -7.08 -3.46 2.19
N ARG A 46 -7.11 -4.78 2.42
CA ARG A 46 -8.16 -5.47 3.17
C ARG A 46 -7.54 -6.57 4.03
N SER A 47 -8.03 -6.74 5.26
CA SER A 47 -7.70 -7.89 6.09
C SER A 47 -8.53 -9.10 5.67
N LEU A 48 -7.85 -10.19 5.32
CA LEU A 48 -8.49 -11.48 5.02
C LEU A 48 -9.08 -12.10 6.29
N MET A 49 -8.42 -11.94 7.45
CA MET A 49 -8.94 -12.40 8.74
C MET A 49 -10.28 -11.76 9.09
N LYS A 50 -10.46 -10.46 8.78
CA LYS A 50 -11.76 -9.79 9.01
C LYS A 50 -12.87 -10.41 8.18
N MET A 51 -12.60 -10.69 6.90
CA MET A 51 -13.59 -11.36 6.04
C MET A 51 -13.89 -12.77 6.55
N LEU A 52 -12.86 -13.56 6.84
CA LEU A 52 -13.04 -14.92 7.32
C LEU A 52 -13.81 -14.96 8.65
N GLY A 53 -13.53 -14.03 9.55
CA GLY A 53 -14.21 -13.89 10.83
C GLY A 53 -15.69 -13.51 10.65
N ALA A 54 -16.00 -12.60 9.73
CA ALA A 54 -17.37 -12.20 9.45
C ALA A 54 -18.20 -13.36 8.89
N TYR A 55 -17.63 -14.12 7.94
CA TYR A 55 -18.24 -15.34 7.42
C TYR A 55 -18.42 -16.39 8.52
N GLY A 56 -17.40 -16.59 9.35
CA GLY A 56 -17.44 -17.54 10.47
C GLY A 56 -18.56 -17.22 11.46
N VAL A 57 -18.74 -15.94 11.84
CA VAL A 57 -19.83 -15.52 12.73
C VAL A 57 -21.20 -15.80 12.10
N GLY A 58 -21.39 -15.44 10.83
CA GLY A 58 -22.64 -15.69 10.12
C GLY A 58 -22.98 -17.18 10.01
N LEU A 59 -21.99 -18.00 9.65
CA LEU A 59 -22.17 -19.45 9.55
C LEU A 59 -22.48 -20.07 10.91
N MET A 60 -21.74 -19.71 11.96
CA MET A 60 -21.98 -20.25 13.30
C MET A 60 -23.33 -19.82 13.87
N ALA A 61 -23.81 -18.62 13.54
CA ALA A 61 -25.17 -18.21 13.91
C ALA A 61 -26.24 -19.06 13.22
N ALA A 62 -26.04 -19.38 11.94
CA ALA A 62 -26.94 -20.28 11.21
C ALA A 62 -26.90 -21.71 11.77
N VAL A 63 -25.71 -22.22 12.10
CA VAL A 63 -25.55 -23.55 12.73
C VAL A 63 -26.29 -23.58 14.07
N LEU A 64 -26.07 -22.61 14.96
CA LEU A 64 -26.77 -22.53 16.24
C LEU A 64 -28.29 -22.50 16.08
N ALA A 65 -28.80 -21.71 15.14
CA ALA A 65 -30.23 -21.64 14.86
C ALA A 65 -30.78 -22.99 14.36
N LEU A 66 -30.06 -23.66 13.47
CA LEU A 66 -30.43 -24.99 12.97
C LEU A 66 -30.39 -26.05 14.07
N THR A 67 -29.39 -26.02 14.94
CA THR A 67 -29.27 -26.97 16.06
C THR A 67 -30.44 -26.81 17.04
N LEU A 68 -30.85 -25.57 17.33
CA LEU A 68 -32.03 -25.31 18.17
C LEU A 68 -33.32 -25.79 17.49
N LEU A 69 -33.53 -25.43 16.21
CA LEU A 69 -34.69 -25.87 15.44
C LEU A 69 -34.78 -27.39 15.33
N ALA A 70 -33.67 -28.06 15.04
CA ALA A 70 -33.62 -29.52 14.95
C ALA A 70 -33.91 -30.19 16.30
N SER A 71 -33.39 -29.63 17.40
CA SER A 71 -33.64 -30.14 18.75
C SER A 71 -35.12 -30.06 19.12
N GLU A 72 -35.80 -28.98 18.72
CA GLU A 72 -37.23 -28.79 18.91
C GLU A 72 -38.06 -29.73 18.02
N LEU A 73 -37.69 -29.89 16.74
CA LEU A 73 -38.39 -30.76 15.80
C LEU A 73 -38.31 -32.26 16.14
N VAL A 74 -37.17 -32.72 16.67
CA VAL A 74 -36.98 -34.14 17.03
C VAL A 74 -37.44 -34.41 18.47
N GLY A 75 -37.67 -33.37 19.28
CA GLY A 75 -38.20 -33.51 20.65
C GLY A 75 -37.22 -34.14 21.64
N VAL A 76 -35.92 -34.16 21.32
CA VAL A 76 -34.87 -34.82 22.13
C VAL A 76 -34.33 -33.91 23.24
N GLY A 77 -34.79 -32.66 23.29
CA GLY A 77 -34.19 -31.62 24.13
C GLY A 77 -32.85 -31.13 23.56
N VAL A 78 -32.41 -29.97 24.03
CA VAL A 78 -31.22 -29.31 23.46
C VAL A 78 -29.94 -30.05 23.89
N PRO A 79 -29.11 -30.52 22.94
CA PRO A 79 -27.84 -31.18 23.26
C PRO A 79 -26.84 -30.15 23.78
N VAL A 80 -26.74 -30.03 25.12
CA VAL A 80 -25.94 -29.01 25.81
C VAL A 80 -24.46 -29.04 25.40
N THR A 81 -23.90 -30.23 25.18
CA THR A 81 -22.50 -30.39 24.75
C THR A 81 -22.26 -29.84 23.35
N ALA A 82 -23.20 -30.09 22.41
CA ALA A 82 -23.13 -29.53 21.06
C ALA A 82 -23.29 -28.01 21.10
N LEU A 83 -24.25 -27.50 21.87
CA LEU A 83 -24.47 -26.07 22.04
C LEU A 83 -23.24 -25.36 22.61
N ALA A 84 -22.58 -25.95 23.61
CA ALA A 84 -21.37 -25.40 24.20
C ALA A 84 -20.21 -25.35 23.18
N PHE A 85 -20.06 -26.38 22.36
CA PHE A 85 -19.06 -26.42 21.30
C PHE A 85 -19.34 -25.36 20.22
N GLU A 86 -20.59 -25.23 19.79
CA GLU A 86 -21.01 -24.21 18.82
C GLU A 86 -20.81 -22.79 19.35
N ALA A 87 -21.14 -22.54 20.61
CA ALA A 87 -20.91 -21.26 21.26
C ALA A 87 -19.41 -20.93 21.34
N ALA A 88 -18.55 -21.91 21.67
CA ALA A 88 -17.11 -21.73 21.68
C ALA A 88 -16.55 -21.42 20.28
N ALA A 89 -17.01 -22.14 19.26
CA ALA A 89 -16.64 -21.89 17.87
C ALA A 89 -17.12 -20.51 17.37
N MET A 90 -18.32 -20.08 17.75
CA MET A 90 -18.81 -18.72 17.51
C MET A 90 -17.90 -17.68 18.20
N GLY A 91 -17.52 -17.91 19.46
CA GLY A 91 -16.58 -17.07 20.19
C GLY A 91 -15.23 -16.94 19.48
N ALA A 92 -14.68 -18.05 18.97
CA ALA A 92 -13.45 -18.05 18.17
C ALA A 92 -13.60 -17.23 16.87
N ALA A 93 -14.73 -17.35 16.18
CA ALA A 93 -15.01 -16.57 14.98
C ALA A 93 -15.12 -15.05 15.28
N ILE A 94 -15.74 -14.69 16.40
CA ILE A 94 -15.81 -13.30 16.87
C ILE A 94 -14.40 -12.76 17.18
N LEU A 95 -13.55 -13.54 17.85
CA LEU A 95 -12.17 -13.14 18.13
C LEU A 95 -11.37 -12.95 16.84
N LEU A 96 -11.54 -13.84 15.86
CA LEU A 96 -10.89 -13.71 14.55
C LEU A 96 -11.36 -12.45 13.82
N LEU A 97 -12.66 -12.13 13.89
CA LEU A 97 -13.23 -10.91 13.34
C LEU A 97 -12.67 -9.67 14.04
N ALA A 98 -12.56 -9.69 15.37
CA ALA A 98 -11.99 -8.61 16.15
C ALA A 98 -10.52 -8.36 15.78
N LEU A 99 -9.71 -9.42 15.70
CA LEU A 99 -8.31 -9.36 15.26
C LEU A 99 -8.20 -8.81 13.83
N GLY A 100 -9.02 -9.31 12.90
CA GLY A 100 -9.06 -8.79 11.54
C GLY A 100 -9.48 -7.32 11.46
N SER A 101 -10.34 -6.86 12.37
CA SER A 101 -10.72 -5.44 12.44
C SER A 101 -9.56 -4.56 12.91
N LEU A 102 -8.76 -5.04 13.87
CA LEU A 102 -7.53 -4.38 14.31
C LEU A 102 -6.49 -4.34 13.18
N GLU A 103 -6.28 -5.45 12.47
CA GLU A 103 -5.40 -5.48 11.30
C GLU A 103 -5.80 -4.45 10.25
N GLN A 104 -7.09 -4.36 9.93
CA GLN A 104 -7.56 -3.37 8.96
C GLN A 104 -7.29 -1.93 9.44
N ARG A 105 -7.45 -1.66 10.73
CA ARG A 105 -7.12 -0.35 11.29
C ARG A 105 -5.62 -0.05 11.25
N LEU A 106 -4.77 -1.05 11.46
CA LEU A 106 -3.32 -0.92 11.32
C LEU A 106 -2.91 -0.69 9.86
N ILE A 107 -3.59 -1.33 8.91
CA ILE A 107 -3.40 -1.08 7.47
C ILE A 107 -3.75 0.37 7.13
N GLU A 108 -4.89 0.88 7.61
CA GLU A 108 -5.31 2.28 7.43
C GLU A 108 -4.27 3.25 7.97
N ILE A 109 -3.85 3.08 9.23
CA ILE A 109 -2.84 3.93 9.87
C ILE A 109 -1.52 3.88 9.09
N ARG A 110 -1.08 2.71 8.62
CA ARG A 110 0.15 2.57 7.83
C ARG A 110 0.05 3.33 6.51
N LEU A 111 -1.10 3.28 5.84
CA LEU A 111 -1.34 4.02 4.59
C LEU A 111 -1.39 5.53 4.85
N GLU A 112 -2.07 5.99 5.90
CA GLU A 112 -2.09 7.40 6.32
C GLU A 112 -0.68 7.91 6.61
N LEU A 113 0.14 7.12 7.32
CA LEU A 113 1.54 7.45 7.60
C LEU A 113 2.39 7.49 6.31
N MET A 114 2.16 6.61 5.34
CA MET A 114 2.84 6.68 4.03
C MET A 114 2.47 7.96 3.27
N MET A 115 1.21 8.42 3.38
CA MET A 115 0.75 9.67 2.77
C MET A 115 1.36 10.90 3.47
N LEU A 116 1.39 10.91 4.81
CA LEU A 116 1.95 12.02 5.60
C LEU A 116 3.48 12.12 5.50
N ASN A 117 4.20 10.99 5.56
CA ASN A 117 5.66 10.96 5.40
C ASN A 117 6.09 11.24 3.95
N GLY A 118 5.21 10.99 2.98
CA GLY A 118 5.39 11.42 1.60
C GLY A 118 5.30 12.95 1.43
N GLY A 119 4.40 13.63 2.13
CA GLY A 119 4.21 15.09 1.99
C GLY A 119 5.24 15.94 2.74
N ARG A 120 5.74 15.48 3.90
CA ARG A 120 6.58 16.30 4.79
C ARG A 120 7.96 16.69 4.21
N ARG A 121 8.59 15.84 3.40
CA ARG A 121 9.93 16.12 2.82
C ARG A 121 9.93 17.03 1.59
N GLU A 122 8.77 17.24 0.96
CA GLU A 122 8.64 18.17 -0.18
C GLU A 122 8.38 19.61 0.30
N ALA A 123 7.76 19.80 1.47
CA ALA A 123 7.58 21.11 2.08
C ALA A 123 8.92 21.76 2.47
N ASP A 124 9.84 20.99 3.06
CA ASP A 124 11.17 21.50 3.44
C ASP A 124 12.05 21.86 2.22
N ARG A 125 11.85 21.22 1.06
CA ARG A 125 12.62 21.55 -0.16
C ARG A 125 12.08 22.76 -0.91
N ARG A 126 10.77 23.01 -0.87
CA ARG A 126 10.17 24.17 -1.55
C ARG A 126 10.49 25.51 -0.87
N GLY A 127 10.95 25.51 0.38
CA GLY A 127 11.47 26.70 1.06
C GLY A 127 12.85 27.17 0.57
N GLY A 128 13.62 26.31 -0.10
CA GLY A 128 14.99 26.60 -0.53
C GLY A 128 15.14 27.16 -1.95
N GLU A 129 14.19 26.93 -2.85
CA GLU A 129 14.33 27.27 -4.29
C GLU A 129 13.86 28.69 -4.67
N ARG A 130 13.37 29.51 -3.72
CA ARG A 130 12.94 30.89 -4.00
C ARG A 130 13.98 31.98 -3.70
N ARG A 131 15.23 31.63 -3.37
CA ARG A 131 16.33 32.61 -3.11
C ARG A 131 17.52 32.46 -4.08
N GLY A 132 17.22 32.29 -5.37
CA GLY A 132 18.23 32.28 -6.42
C GLY A 132 17.65 32.68 -7.76
N GLY A 133 16.95 33.83 -7.80
CA GLY A 133 16.55 34.45 -9.05
C GLY A 133 17.79 35.02 -9.76
N PRO A 134 17.91 34.87 -11.09
CA PRO A 134 19.01 35.44 -11.85
C PRO A 134 18.80 36.95 -11.97
N GLU A 135 19.26 37.70 -10.98
CA GLU A 135 19.50 39.13 -11.15
C GLU A 135 20.68 39.30 -12.11
N ASP A 136 20.33 39.73 -13.33
CA ASP A 136 21.03 40.77 -14.08
C ASP A 136 22.47 40.51 -14.52
N ARG A 137 22.66 39.41 -15.26
CA ARG A 137 23.63 39.41 -16.38
C ARG A 137 23.05 40.09 -17.62
N ARG A 138 22.73 41.38 -17.54
CA ARG A 138 22.59 42.27 -18.72
C ARG A 138 22.82 43.73 -18.33
N GLY A 139 24.00 44.25 -18.67
CA GLY A 139 24.22 45.69 -18.84
C GLY A 139 25.62 46.17 -18.44
N GLY A 140 26.41 46.62 -19.42
CA GLY A 140 27.60 47.47 -19.23
C GLY A 140 28.93 46.76 -19.46
#